data_AF-A0A7X5ZT67-F1
#
_entry.id   AF-A0A7X5ZT67-F1
#
_cell.length_a   1.000
_cell.length_b   1.000
_cell.length_c   1.000
_cell.angle_alpha   90.00
_cell.angle_beta   90.00
_cell.angle_gamma   90.00
#
_symmetry.space_group_name_H-M   'P 1'
#
loop_
_entity.id
_entity.type
_entity.pdbx_description
1 polymer ?
#
loop_
_entity_poly.entity_id
_entity_poly.type
_entity_poly.pdbx_seq_one_letter_code
_entity_poly.pdbx_strand_id
1 'polypeptide(L)' 'MHTPTTRRRRTLRRLLARFIATCATCGAPIPDDQVMCSICANK' A
#
# COMPACT_ATOMS: atom_id res chain seq x y z
N MET A 1 21.78 -2.44 24.51
CA MET A 1 20.79 -2.95 23.54
C MET A 1 19.59 -2.02 23.58
N HIS A 2 19.47 -1.08 22.63
CA HIS A 2 18.41 -0.07 22.64
C HIS A 2 17.71 -0.03 21.28
N THR A 3 16.45 -0.46 21.20
CA THR A 3 15.51 0.02 20.17
C THR A 3 14.05 -0.01 20.68
N PRO A 4 13.49 1.12 21.13
CA PRO A 4 12.06 1.24 21.40
C PRO A 4 11.38 2.25 20.45
N THR A 5 10.89 1.87 19.25
CA THR A 5 10.11 2.81 18.40
C THR A 5 9.09 2.20 17.41
N THR A 6 8.61 0.96 17.58
CA THR A 6 7.75 0.27 16.58
C THR A 6 6.23 0.43 16.75
N ARG A 7 5.72 1.41 17.52
CA ARG A 7 4.26 1.53 17.78
C ARG A 7 3.52 2.61 16.96
N ARG A 8 4.18 3.68 16.48
CA ARG A 8 3.51 4.81 15.81
C ARG A 8 3.21 4.63 14.31
N ARG A 9 3.83 3.67 13.62
CA ARG A 9 3.65 3.50 12.15
C ARG A 9 2.39 2.74 11.72
N ARG A 10 1.65 2.14 12.66
CA ARG A 10 0.49 1.29 12.32
C ARG A 10 -0.73 2.07 11.86
N THR A 11 -0.92 3.29 12.35
CA THR A 11 -2.12 4.10 12.04
C THR A 11 -2.07 4.67 10.63
N LEU A 12 -0.91 5.19 10.20
CA LEU A 12 -0.74 5.78 8.87
C LEU A 12 -0.92 4.73 7.75
N ARG A 13 -0.36 3.53 7.93
CA ARG A 13 -0.54 2.40 6.99
C ARG A 13 -2.01 2.02 6.80
N ARG A 14 -2.84 2.09 7.85
CA ARG A 14 -4.28 1.79 7.77
C ARG A 14 -5.09 2.88 7.08
N LEU A 15 -4.66 4.15 7.19
CA LEU A 15 -5.29 5.27 6.49
C LEU A 15 -4.95 5.25 4.99
N LEU A 16 -3.68 5.02 4.65
CA LEU A 16 -3.22 4.88 3.27
C LEU A 16 -3.92 3.70 2.55
N ALA A 17 -4.15 2.59 3.25
CA ALA A 17 -4.84 1.42 2.69
C ALA A 17 -6.28 1.68 2.21
N ARG A 18 -6.96 2.76 2.64
CA ARG A 18 -8.30 3.12 2.14
C ARG A 18 -8.28 3.81 0.78
N PHE A 19 -7.12 4.25 0.30
CA PHE A 19 -6.95 4.92 -1.01
C PHE A 19 -6.15 4.08 -2.01
N ILE A 20 -5.88 2.82 -1.68
CA ILE A 20 -5.16 1.90 -2.56
C ILE A 20 -6.21 1.12 -3.37
N ALA A 21 -6.25 1.34 -4.68
CA ALA A 21 -7.01 0.50 -5.58
C ALA A 21 -6.35 -0.89 -5.66
N THR A 22 -7.12 -1.96 -5.90
CA THR A 22 -6.55 -3.30 -6.03
C THR A 22 -6.55 -3.70 -7.50
N CYS A 23 -5.42 -4.17 -8.01
CA CYS A 23 -5.32 -4.65 -9.38
C CYS A 23 -6.27 -5.83 -9.58
N ALA A 24 -7.15 -5.73 -10.57
CA ALA A 24 -8.13 -6.80 -10.87
C ALA A 24 -7.47 -8.08 -11.40
N THR A 25 -6.25 -7.98 -11.93
CA THR A 25 -5.54 -9.13 -12.54
C THR A 25 -4.79 -9.95 -11.50
N CYS A 26 -4.10 -9.30 -10.57
CA CYS A 26 -3.14 -9.97 -9.68
C CYS A 26 -3.37 -9.68 -8.19
N GLY A 27 -4.40 -8.89 -7.83
CA GLY A 27 -4.74 -8.60 -6.44
C GLY A 27 -3.77 -7.67 -5.72
N ALA A 28 -2.81 -7.09 -6.46
CA ALA A 28 -1.79 -6.23 -5.89
C ALA A 28 -2.35 -4.84 -5.55
N PRO A 29 -1.86 -4.20 -4.47
CA PRO A 29 -2.19 -2.83 -4.14
C PRO A 29 -1.61 -1.84 -5.18
N ILE A 30 -2.47 -1.08 -5.83
CA ILE A 30 -2.16 0.04 -6.73
C ILE A 30 -2.34 1.36 -5.94
N PRO A 31 -1.26 2.12 -5.68
CA PRO A 31 -1.35 3.45 -5.10
C PRO A 31 -2.23 4.38 -5.96
N ASP A 32 -2.95 5.32 -5.36
CA ASP A 32 -3.81 6.26 -6.09
C ASP A 32 -3.06 7.13 -7.13
N ASP A 33 -1.78 7.38 -6.89
CA ASP A 33 -0.89 8.11 -7.80
C ASP A 33 -0.49 7.28 -9.03
N GLN A 34 -0.79 5.97 -9.06
CA GLN A 34 -0.46 5.10 -10.18
C GLN A 34 -1.70 4.69 -10.98
N VAL A 35 -1.65 4.96 -12.29
CA VAL A 35 -2.70 4.62 -13.25
C VAL A 35 -2.71 3.12 -13.59
N MET A 36 -1.62 2.39 -13.27
CA MET A 36 -1.38 1.00 -13.66
C MET A 36 -0.70 0.19 -12.54
N CYS A 37 -0.97 -1.11 -12.46
CA CYS A 37 -0.30 -2.01 -11.52
C CYS A 37 1.19 -2.15 -11.83
N SER A 38 2.06 -1.85 -10.87
CA SER A 38 3.52 -1.96 -11.05
C SER A 38 4.04 -3.39 -11.16
N ILE A 39 3.22 -4.40 -10.83
CA ILE A 39 3.61 -5.82 -10.93
C ILE A 39 3.26 -6.39 -12.30
N CYS A 40 2.05 -6.08 -12.76
CA CYS A 40 1.40 -6.78 -13.86
C CYS A 40 1.29 -5.87 -15.11
N ALA A 41 1.63 -4.59 -14.96
CA ALA A 41 1.45 -3.53 -15.95
C ALA A 41 0.02 -3.43 -16.50
N ASN A 42 -0.96 -3.88 -15.70
CA ASN A 42 -2.37 -3.87 -16.05
C ASN A 42 -3.18 -2.98 -15.09
N LYS A 43 -4.33 -2.50 -15.54
CA LYS A 43 -5.23 -1.65 -14.74
C LYS A 43 -6.01 -2.47 -13.71
#